data_AF-A0A3C1CB33-F1
#
_entry.id   AF-A0A3C1CB33-F1
#
_cell.length_a   1.000
_cell.length_b   1.000
_cell.length_c   1.000
_cell.angle_alpha   90.00
_cell.angle_beta   90.00
_cell.angle_gamma   90.00
#
_symmetry.space_group_name_H-M   'P 1'
#
loop_
_entity.id
_entity.type
_entity.pdbx_description
1 polymer ?
#
loop_
_entity_poly.entity_id
_entity_poly.type
_entity_poly.pdbx_seq_one_letter_code
_entity_poly.pdbx_strand_id
1 'polypeptide(L)'
;YRFYFRTIFFSYLSAWHIANEESRKKTGKALSFQNEMIWFQLIQLGFVGLIYFNFGSTAFFAFLGAAFTGILLLETVNYIEHYGLQRQQLENGKYERAMPEHSWNSDHVMGRLMLFELSRHSDHHYLASRKYQVLRHHEQAPQMPTGYPGMMLLSLVPPLWFAIMNRRLQSLN
;
A
#
# COMPACT_ATOMS: atom_id res chain seq x y z
N TYR A 1 -6.52 7.92 -15.26
CA TYR A 1 -5.72 7.49 -14.10
C TYR A 1 -5.54 5.98 -14.18
N ARG A 2 -4.31 5.46 -14.37
CA ARG A 2 -4.06 4.01 -14.56
C ARG A 2 -3.55 3.30 -13.29
N PHE A 3 -3.39 4.05 -12.20
CA PHE A 3 -2.73 3.57 -10.99
C PHE A 3 -3.47 2.39 -10.36
N TYR A 4 -4.78 2.50 -10.06
CA TYR A 4 -5.55 1.41 -9.44
C TYR A 4 -5.49 0.11 -10.23
N PHE A 5 -5.67 0.18 -11.55
CA PHE A 5 -5.58 -1.01 -12.39
C PHE A 5 -4.19 -1.64 -12.30
N ARG A 6 -3.14 -0.83 -12.45
CA ARG A 6 -1.76 -1.29 -12.40
C ARG A 6 -1.42 -1.93 -11.05
N THR A 7 -1.75 -1.24 -9.95
CA THR A 7 -1.37 -1.68 -8.60
C THR A 7 -2.16 -2.91 -8.16
N ILE A 8 -3.48 -2.95 -8.37
CA ILE A 8 -4.29 -4.09 -7.90
C ILE A 8 -4.00 -5.33 -8.75
N PHE A 9 -4.04 -5.19 -10.08
CA PHE A 9 -3.93 -6.35 -10.96
C PHE A 9 -2.49 -6.88 -11.06
N PHE A 10 -1.50 -6.00 -11.29
CA PHE A 10 -0.12 -6.48 -11.46
C PHE A 10 0.55 -6.84 -10.14
N SER A 11 0.20 -6.23 -9.00
CA SER A 11 0.71 -6.69 -7.71
C SER A 11 0.16 -8.08 -7.37
N TYR A 12 -1.10 -8.36 -7.70
CA TYR A 12 -1.67 -9.71 -7.54
C TYR A 12 -0.94 -10.75 -8.41
N LEU A 13 -0.68 -10.44 -9.69
CA LEU A 13 0.10 -11.33 -10.55
C LEU A 13 1.55 -11.49 -10.07
N SER A 14 2.16 -10.42 -9.57
CA SER A 14 3.51 -10.44 -9.00
C SER A 14 3.58 -11.32 -7.76
N ALA A 15 2.59 -11.26 -6.87
CA ALA A 15 2.50 -12.12 -5.69
C ALA A 15 2.45 -13.61 -6.07
N TRP A 16 1.66 -13.97 -7.08
CA TRP A 16 1.65 -15.34 -7.64
C TRP A 16 2.99 -15.74 -8.23
N HIS A 17 3.65 -14.85 -8.95
CA HIS A 17 4.96 -15.12 -9.53
C HIS A 17 6.00 -15.41 -8.44
N ILE A 18 6.09 -14.56 -7.41
CA ILE A 18 6.99 -14.73 -6.28
C ILE A 18 6.74 -16.06 -5.56
N ALA A 19 5.48 -16.34 -5.19
CA ALA A 19 5.14 -17.57 -4.47
C ALA A 19 5.40 -18.84 -5.32
N ASN A 20 5.16 -18.78 -6.62
CA ASN A 20 5.49 -19.87 -7.54
C ASN A 20 7.00 -20.12 -7.63
N GLU A 21 7.82 -19.07 -7.70
CA GLU A 21 9.28 -19.19 -7.71
C GLU A 21 9.81 -19.77 -6.41
N GLU A 22 9.33 -19.29 -5.25
CA GLU A 22 9.70 -19.82 -3.94
C GLU A 22 9.30 -21.30 -3.79
N SER A 23 8.10 -21.66 -4.24
CA SER A 23 7.64 -23.06 -4.24
C SER A 23 8.52 -23.95 -5.13
N ARG A 24 8.93 -23.46 -6.31
CA ARG A 24 9.86 -24.20 -7.19
C ARG A 24 11.23 -24.40 -6.52
N LYS A 25 11.75 -23.38 -5.84
CA LYS A 25 13.02 -23.48 -5.10
C LYS A 25 12.95 -24.52 -3.98
N LYS A 26 11.80 -24.65 -3.30
CA LYS A 26 11.61 -25.59 -2.19
C LYS A 26 11.24 -27.01 -2.63
N THR A 27 10.44 -27.17 -3.69
CA THR A 27 9.77 -28.45 -4.03
C THR A 27 9.94 -28.90 -5.48
N GLY A 28 10.57 -28.09 -6.33
CA GLY A 28 10.71 -28.35 -7.77
C GLY A 28 9.45 -28.07 -8.60
N LYS A 29 8.31 -27.72 -7.98
CA LYS A 29 7.03 -27.45 -8.66
C LYS A 29 6.41 -26.15 -8.17
N ALA A 30 5.69 -25.43 -9.04
CA ALA A 30 4.91 -24.26 -8.64
C ALA A 30 3.60 -24.66 -7.94
N LEU A 31 2.92 -25.69 -8.45
CA LEU A 31 1.75 -26.25 -7.79
C LEU A 31 2.21 -27.24 -6.72
N SER A 32 2.15 -26.81 -5.46
CA SER A 32 2.59 -27.57 -4.30
C SER A 32 1.89 -27.06 -3.06
N PHE A 33 1.68 -27.91 -2.05
CA PHE A 33 1.16 -27.49 -0.75
C PHE A 33 2.08 -26.51 0.00
N GLN A 34 3.34 -26.38 -0.44
CA GLN A 34 4.26 -25.37 0.09
C GLN A 34 4.15 -24.00 -0.59
N ASN A 35 3.26 -23.85 -1.58
CA ASN A 35 2.97 -22.57 -2.20
C ASN A 35 1.93 -21.80 -1.37
N GLU A 36 2.36 -20.73 -0.72
CA GLU A 36 1.53 -19.94 0.19
C GLU A 36 0.32 -19.30 -0.50
N MET A 37 0.44 -18.93 -1.78
CA MET A 37 -0.68 -18.33 -2.53
C MET A 37 -1.86 -19.29 -2.68
N ILE A 38 -1.62 -20.60 -2.76
CA ILE A 38 -2.71 -21.60 -2.80
C ILE A 38 -3.50 -21.56 -1.49
N TRP A 39 -2.81 -21.53 -0.35
CA TRP A 39 -3.46 -21.44 0.96
C TRP A 39 -4.20 -20.13 1.14
N PHE A 40 -3.61 -19.00 0.73
CA PHE A 40 -4.31 -17.71 0.78
C PHE A 40 -5.61 -17.74 -0.03
N GLN A 41 -5.63 -18.32 -1.23
CA GLN A 41 -6.88 -18.46 -1.99
C GLN A 41 -7.87 -19.42 -1.36
N LEU A 42 -7.43 -20.57 -0.86
CA LEU A 42 -8.33 -21.53 -0.20
C LEU A 42 -8.98 -20.92 1.05
N ILE A 43 -8.20 -20.25 1.89
CA ILE A 43 -8.69 -19.57 3.10
C ILE A 43 -9.64 -18.43 2.72
N GLN A 44 -9.27 -17.60 1.74
CA GLN A 44 -10.10 -16.48 1.30
C GLN A 44 -11.44 -16.95 0.72
N LEU A 45 -11.41 -17.91 -0.22
CA LEU A 45 -12.63 -18.46 -0.83
C LEU A 45 -13.48 -19.21 0.20
N GLY A 46 -12.86 -19.94 1.12
CA GLY A 46 -13.53 -20.59 2.23
C GLY A 46 -14.23 -19.59 3.15
N PHE A 47 -13.54 -18.52 3.54
CA PHE A 47 -14.09 -17.48 4.41
C PHE A 47 -15.28 -16.74 3.75
N VAL A 48 -15.12 -16.35 2.48
CA VAL A 48 -16.20 -15.73 1.70
C VAL A 48 -17.38 -16.70 1.51
N GLY A 49 -17.09 -17.98 1.28
CA GLY A 49 -18.10 -19.05 1.22
C GLY A 49 -18.84 -19.20 2.55
N LEU A 50 -18.14 -19.21 3.69
CA LEU A 50 -18.75 -19.26 5.02
C LEU A 50 -19.68 -18.07 5.25
N ILE A 51 -19.32 -16.87 4.81
CA ILE A 51 -20.21 -15.71 4.89
C ILE A 51 -21.50 -15.96 4.11
N TYR A 52 -21.39 -16.45 2.87
CA TYR A 52 -22.56 -16.75 2.04
C TYR A 52 -23.45 -17.83 2.66
N PHE A 53 -22.88 -18.95 3.10
CA PHE A 53 -23.65 -20.08 3.62
C PHE A 53 -24.32 -19.80 4.96
N ASN A 54 -23.71 -18.98 5.84
CA ASN A 54 -24.27 -18.69 7.17
C ASN A 54 -25.16 -17.45 7.20
N PHE A 55 -24.91 -16.45 6.34
CA PHE A 55 -25.57 -15.14 6.39
C PHE A 55 -26.30 -14.76 5.09
N GLY A 56 -26.24 -15.60 4.06
CA GLY A 56 -26.94 -15.41 2.80
C GLY A 56 -26.28 -14.42 1.84
N SER A 57 -26.95 -14.20 0.70
CA SER A 57 -26.43 -13.40 -0.42
C SER A 57 -26.25 -11.92 -0.07
N THR A 58 -27.14 -11.34 0.74
CA THR A 58 -27.05 -9.93 1.15
C THR A 58 -25.76 -9.65 1.91
N ALA A 59 -25.45 -10.46 2.92
CA ALA A 59 -24.21 -10.32 3.70
C ALA A 59 -22.97 -10.57 2.82
N PHE A 60 -23.02 -11.55 1.93
CA PHE A 60 -21.96 -11.83 0.97
C PHE A 60 -21.63 -10.61 0.09
N PHE A 61 -22.63 -10.00 -0.56
CA PHE A 61 -22.39 -8.83 -1.41
C PHE A 61 -21.99 -7.59 -0.60
N ALA A 62 -22.54 -7.40 0.60
CA ALA A 62 -22.11 -6.33 1.50
C ALA A 62 -20.63 -6.48 1.90
N PHE A 63 -20.19 -7.71 2.20
CA PHE A 63 -18.80 -8.01 2.51
C PHE A 63 -17.88 -7.75 1.31
N LEU A 64 -18.25 -8.22 0.11
CA LEU A 64 -17.46 -7.95 -1.10
C LEU A 64 -17.36 -6.44 -1.39
N GLY A 65 -18.44 -5.69 -1.19
CA GLY A 65 -18.43 -4.23 -1.28
C GLY A 65 -17.47 -3.60 -0.28
N ALA A 66 -17.52 -4.01 1.00
CA ALA A 66 -16.62 -3.52 2.03
C ALA A 66 -15.14 -3.87 1.74
N ALA A 67 -14.86 -5.09 1.29
CA ALA A 67 -13.51 -5.51 0.90
C ALA A 67 -12.98 -4.73 -0.31
N PHE A 68 -13.84 -4.48 -1.31
CA PHE A 68 -13.50 -3.65 -2.46
C PHE A 68 -13.20 -2.20 -2.04
N THR A 69 -14.02 -1.61 -1.18
CA THR A 69 -13.73 -0.29 -0.61
C THR A 69 -12.43 -0.29 0.19
N GLY A 70 -12.16 -1.34 0.97
CA GLY A 70 -10.93 -1.51 1.74
C GLY A 70 -9.68 -1.49 0.86
N ILE A 71 -9.67 -2.24 -0.25
CA ILE A 71 -8.51 -2.23 -1.16
C ILE A 71 -8.36 -0.92 -1.90
N LEU A 72 -9.46 -0.26 -2.30
CA LEU A 72 -9.37 1.07 -2.89
C LEU A 72 -8.79 2.09 -1.92
N LEU A 73 -9.21 2.06 -0.66
CA LEU A 73 -8.69 2.92 0.40
C LEU A 73 -7.19 2.66 0.63
N LEU A 74 -6.79 1.40 0.77
CA LEU A 74 -5.39 1.00 0.93
C LEU A 74 -4.53 1.50 -0.23
N GLU A 75 -4.96 1.29 -1.47
CA GLU A 75 -4.21 1.72 -2.65
C GLU A 75 -4.20 3.26 -2.80
N THR A 76 -5.26 3.95 -2.36
CA THR A 76 -5.25 5.42 -2.29
C THR A 76 -4.15 5.90 -1.36
N VAL A 77 -4.06 5.31 -0.17
CA VAL A 77 -3.05 5.65 0.84
C VAL A 77 -1.64 5.36 0.30
N ASN A 78 -1.42 4.17 -0.25
CA ASN A 78 -0.16 3.81 -0.91
C ASN A 78 0.22 4.81 -2.01
N TYR A 79 -0.77 5.27 -2.80
CA TYR A 79 -0.51 6.24 -3.86
C TYR A 79 -0.03 7.57 -3.31
N ILE A 80 -0.74 8.15 -2.33
CA ILE A 80 -0.41 9.47 -1.81
C ILE A 80 0.90 9.47 -1.03
N GLU A 81 1.22 8.36 -0.36
CA GLU A 81 2.44 8.16 0.43
C GLU A 81 3.71 8.04 -0.42
N HIS A 82 3.60 7.48 -1.63
CA HIS A 82 4.76 7.15 -2.47
C HIS A 82 4.77 7.89 -3.81
N TYR A 83 3.88 8.86 -4.01
CA TYR A 83 3.76 9.53 -5.30
C TYR A 83 5.06 10.22 -5.74
N GLY A 84 5.62 9.75 -6.85
CA GLY A 84 6.74 10.37 -7.56
C GLY A 84 8.10 10.28 -6.87
N LEU A 85 8.18 9.73 -5.66
CA LEU A 85 9.42 9.50 -4.94
C LEU A 85 10.02 8.16 -5.35
N GLN A 86 11.34 8.12 -5.55
CA GLN A 86 12.05 6.94 -6.03
C GLN A 86 13.36 6.78 -5.25
N ARG A 87 13.81 5.53 -5.13
CA ARG A 87 15.13 5.19 -4.62
C ARG A 87 16.09 5.09 -5.78
N GLN A 88 17.32 5.55 -5.59
CA GLN A 88 18.40 5.38 -6.54
C GLN A 88 18.84 3.91 -6.61
N GLN A 89 19.10 3.47 -7.84
CA GLN A 89 19.74 2.17 -8.08
C GLN A 89 21.24 2.35 -8.02
N LEU A 90 21.90 1.55 -7.18
CA LEU A 90 23.35 1.52 -7.01
C LEU A 90 23.99 0.74 -8.16
N GLU A 91 25.31 0.94 -8.36
CA GLU A 91 26.09 0.28 -9.42
C GLU A 91 26.02 -1.26 -9.36
N ASN A 92 25.80 -1.83 -8.18
CA ASN A 92 25.65 -3.27 -7.97
C ASN A 92 24.25 -3.82 -8.31
N GLY A 93 23.37 -3.00 -8.88
CA GLY A 93 22.01 -3.36 -9.27
C GLY A 93 20.98 -3.35 -8.14
N LYS A 94 21.39 -3.14 -6.87
CA LYS A 94 20.47 -3.01 -5.73
C LYS A 94 20.03 -1.56 -5.55
N TYR A 95 18.89 -1.34 -4.91
CA TYR A 95 18.45 0.00 -4.51
C TYR A 95 19.08 0.44 -3.18
N GLU A 96 19.36 1.74 -3.05
CA GLU A 96 19.85 2.35 -1.81
C GLU A 96 18.90 2.10 -0.63
N ARG A 97 19.35 2.22 0.62
CA ARG A 97 18.48 1.96 1.79
C ARG A 97 17.25 2.88 1.77
N ALA A 98 16.10 2.37 2.23
CA ALA A 98 14.92 3.21 2.45
C ALA A 98 15.20 4.25 3.55
N MET A 99 14.98 5.52 3.24
CA MET A 99 15.21 6.68 4.09
C MET A 99 13.91 7.47 4.20
N PRO A 100 13.74 8.35 5.23
CA PRO A 100 12.51 9.11 5.40
C PRO A 100 12.09 9.92 4.16
N GLU A 101 13.06 10.38 3.36
CA GLU A 101 12.84 11.13 2.12
C GLU A 101 12.18 10.33 0.97
N HIS A 102 12.17 8.99 1.06
CA HIS A 102 11.58 8.13 0.03
C HIS A 102 10.06 7.95 0.18
N SER A 103 9.41 8.75 1.02
CA SER A 103 7.96 8.72 1.24
C SER A 103 7.45 10.03 1.81
N TRP A 104 6.18 10.35 1.52
CA TRP A 104 5.48 11.52 2.05
C TRP A 104 5.03 11.31 3.49
N ASN A 105 5.21 12.33 4.31
CA ASN A 105 4.92 12.36 5.73
C ASN A 105 3.75 13.29 6.06
N SER A 106 3.06 13.07 7.19
CA SER A 106 2.08 14.01 7.73
C SER A 106 1.99 13.94 9.25
N ASP A 107 2.21 15.08 9.92
CA ASP A 107 2.06 15.20 11.39
C ASP A 107 0.72 15.80 11.85
N HIS A 108 -0.25 15.95 10.93
CA HIS A 108 -1.58 16.47 11.27
C HIS A 108 -2.29 15.57 12.29
N VAL A 109 -2.74 16.17 13.40
CA VAL A 109 -3.34 15.47 14.56
C VAL A 109 -4.48 14.54 14.16
N MET A 110 -5.39 14.99 13.29
CA MET A 110 -6.53 14.16 12.86
C MET A 110 -6.09 12.89 12.13
N GLY A 111 -5.08 12.99 11.26
CA GLY A 111 -4.51 11.82 10.57
C GLY A 111 -3.84 10.86 11.54
N ARG A 112 -3.08 11.40 12.51
CA ARG A 112 -2.43 10.60 13.55
C ARG A 112 -3.43 9.86 14.43
N LEU A 113 -4.53 10.48 14.81
CA LEU A 113 -5.57 9.82 15.62
C LEU A 113 -6.31 8.74 14.82
N MET A 114 -6.73 9.05 13.59
CA MET A 114 -7.52 8.11 12.77
C MET A 114 -6.71 6.92 12.28
N LEU A 115 -5.42 7.11 12.00
CA LEU A 115 -4.54 6.07 11.45
C LEU A 115 -3.55 5.53 12.49
N PHE A 116 -3.79 5.79 13.78
CA PHE A 116 -2.93 5.34 14.87
C PHE A 116 -1.44 5.65 14.63
N GLU A 117 -1.14 6.94 14.45
CA GLU A 117 0.20 7.50 14.19
C GLU A 117 0.84 7.08 12.84
N LEU A 118 0.19 6.20 12.05
CA LEU A 118 0.71 5.75 10.76
C LEU A 118 0.94 6.89 9.76
N SER A 119 0.29 8.03 9.95
CA SER A 119 0.55 9.22 9.14
C SER A 119 2.01 9.71 9.21
N ARG A 120 2.77 9.27 10.23
CA ARG A 120 4.24 9.38 10.33
C ARG A 120 4.96 8.33 9.47
N HIS A 121 4.50 8.21 8.23
CA HIS A 121 4.80 7.12 7.31
C HIS A 121 6.29 6.99 6.98
N SER A 122 6.97 8.13 6.86
CA SER A 122 8.41 8.16 6.58
C SER A 122 9.24 7.42 7.62
N ASP A 123 8.85 7.48 8.89
CA ASP A 123 9.51 6.72 9.95
C ASP A 123 9.15 5.24 9.90
N HIS A 124 7.91 4.91 9.52
CA HIS A 124 7.47 3.53 9.33
C HIS A 124 8.28 2.82 8.23
N HIS A 125 8.52 3.46 7.09
CA HIS A 125 9.35 2.88 6.03
C HIS A 125 10.85 2.92 6.33
N TYR A 126 11.32 3.91 7.07
CA TYR A 126 12.73 3.99 7.48
C TYR A 126 13.09 2.91 8.52
N LEU A 127 12.20 2.67 9.50
CA LEU A 127 12.39 1.68 10.56
C LEU A 127 11.10 0.89 10.82
N ALA A 128 10.82 -0.07 9.94
CA ALA A 128 9.61 -0.90 9.97
C ALA A 128 9.40 -1.70 11.26
N SER A 129 10.46 -1.95 12.04
CA SER A 129 10.36 -2.62 13.34
C SER A 129 9.84 -1.72 14.48
N ARG A 130 9.73 -0.41 14.25
CA ARG A 130 9.19 0.52 15.22
C ARG A 130 7.67 0.38 15.31
N LYS A 131 7.17 0.23 16.53
CA LYS A 131 5.74 0.13 16.79
C LYS A 131 5.02 1.43 16.43
N TYR A 132 3.81 1.32 15.88
CA TYR A 132 3.07 2.46 15.35
C TYR A 132 2.88 3.60 16.38
N GLN A 133 2.65 3.27 17.65
CA GLN A 133 2.40 4.24 18.73
C GLN A 133 3.57 5.20 19.00
N VAL A 134 4.78 4.83 18.58
CA VAL A 134 6.01 5.58 18.86
C VAL A 134 6.71 6.04 17.58
N LEU A 135 6.00 6.02 16.44
CA LEU A 135 6.51 6.59 15.19
C LEU A 135 6.88 8.05 15.40
N ARG A 136 8.01 8.46 14.82
CA ARG A 136 8.57 9.81 14.95
C ARG A 136 8.26 10.64 13.72
N HIS A 137 8.12 11.93 13.92
CA HIS A 137 8.08 12.88 12.83
C HIS A 137 9.51 13.15 12.33
N HIS A 138 9.69 13.19 11.01
CA HIS A 138 10.92 13.62 10.36
C HIS A 138 10.63 14.89 9.57
N GLU A 139 11.19 16.02 10.00
CA GLU A 139 10.97 17.33 9.36
C GLU A 139 11.59 17.40 7.96
N GLN A 140 12.70 16.68 7.75
CA GLN A 140 13.41 16.60 6.47
C GLN A 140 12.71 15.72 5.43
N ALA A 141 11.74 14.90 5.85
CA ALA A 141 10.96 14.10 4.92
C ALA A 141 9.98 14.99 4.13
N PRO A 142 9.67 14.66 2.86
CA PRO A 142 8.61 15.31 2.10
C PRO A 142 7.30 15.36 2.87
N GLN A 143 6.70 16.54 3.02
CA GLN A 143 5.46 16.71 3.80
C GLN A 143 4.23 16.82 2.90
N MET A 144 3.17 16.11 3.25
CA MET A 144 1.87 16.23 2.59
C MET A 144 1.29 17.64 2.78
N PRO A 145 0.77 18.29 1.73
CA PRO A 145 0.20 19.64 1.81
C PRO A 145 -0.94 19.84 2.82
N THR A 146 -1.81 18.86 3.02
CA THR A 146 -3.06 19.02 3.80
C THR A 146 -3.36 17.87 4.78
N GLY A 147 -2.48 16.86 4.84
CA GLY A 147 -2.70 15.61 5.58
C GLY A 147 -3.58 14.59 4.84
N TYR A 148 -3.75 13.40 5.42
CA TYR A 148 -4.31 12.23 4.70
C TYR A 148 -5.70 12.45 4.11
N PRO A 149 -6.72 12.94 4.86
CA PRO A 149 -8.06 13.11 4.29
C PRO A 149 -8.07 14.07 3.09
N GLY A 150 -7.36 15.19 3.19
CA GLY A 150 -7.25 16.17 2.11
C GLY A 150 -6.52 15.60 0.89
N MET A 151 -5.43 14.87 1.12
CA MET A 151 -4.66 14.22 0.05
C MET A 151 -5.44 13.11 -0.65
N MET A 152 -6.20 12.32 0.09
CA MET A 152 -7.08 11.29 -0.48
C MET A 152 -8.11 11.92 -1.42
N LEU A 153 -8.86 12.94 -0.95
CA LEU A 153 -9.82 13.66 -1.79
C LEU A 153 -9.15 14.31 -3.01
N LEU A 154 -7.98 14.92 -2.83
CA LEU A 154 -7.22 15.53 -3.91
C LEU A 154 -6.82 14.49 -4.97
N SER A 155 -6.43 13.28 -4.56
CA SER A 155 -5.99 12.21 -5.47
C SER A 155 -7.11 11.70 -6.40
N LEU A 156 -8.37 11.87 -5.99
CA LEU A 156 -9.55 11.55 -6.80
C LEU A 156 -9.81 12.55 -7.94
N VAL A 157 -9.09 13.69 -7.97
CA VAL A 157 -9.19 14.70 -9.03
C VAL A 157 -7.82 14.82 -9.73
N PRO A 158 -7.50 13.93 -10.69
CA PRO A 158 -6.14 13.83 -11.24
C PRO A 158 -5.53 15.13 -11.79
N PRO A 159 -6.27 16.00 -12.53
CA PRO A 159 -5.70 17.26 -13.00
C PRO A 159 -5.20 18.15 -11.85
N LEU A 160 -5.98 18.23 -10.75
CA LEU A 160 -5.63 19.03 -9.58
C LEU A 160 -4.50 18.36 -8.79
N TRP A 161 -4.56 17.04 -8.61
CA TRP A 161 -3.48 16.26 -8.01
C TRP A 161 -2.14 16.54 -8.69
N PHE A 162 -2.07 16.40 -10.02
CA PHE A 162 -0.84 16.61 -10.77
C PHE A 162 -0.38 18.07 -10.73
N ALA A 163 -1.30 19.04 -10.79
CA ALA A 163 -0.97 20.45 -10.71
C ALA A 163 -0.29 20.83 -9.37
N ILE A 164 -0.69 20.18 -8.26
CA ILE A 164 -0.13 20.43 -6.93
C ILE A 164 1.12 19.59 -6.69
N MET A 165 1.01 18.27 -6.85
CA MET A 165 2.05 17.34 -6.40
C MET A 165 3.29 17.36 -7.29
N ASN A 166 3.16 17.63 -8.59
CA ASN A 166 4.34 17.74 -9.45
C ASN A 166 5.18 18.97 -9.09
N ARG A 167 4.54 20.09 -8.72
CA ARG A 167 5.26 21.29 -8.23
C ARG A 167 5.96 21.02 -6.90
N ARG A 168 5.31 20.28 -6.00
CA ARG A 168 5.91 19.86 -4.72
C ARG A 168 7.11 18.94 -4.93
N LEU A 169 7.03 17.97 -5.84
CA LEU A 169 8.16 17.12 -6.21
C LEU A 169 9.33 17.92 -6.78
N GLN A 170 9.05 18.88 -7.67
CA GLN A 170 10.08 19.74 -8.24
C GLN A 170 10.82 20.58 -7.19
N SER A 171 10.16 20.98 -6.09
CA SER A 171 10.81 21.72 -5.00
C SER A 171 11.69 20.88 -4.08
N LEU A 172 11.69 19.54 -4.23
CA LEU A 172 12.52 18.64 -3.44
C LEU A 172 13.86 18.31 -4.11
N ASN A 173 14.00 18.65 -5.40
CA ASN A 173 15.22 18.50 -6.20
C ASN A 173 15.95 19.85 -6.32
#